data_AF-A0A484M3I6-F1
#
_entry.id   AF-A0A484M3I6-F1
#
_cell.length_a   1.000
_cell.length_b   1.000
_cell.length_c   1.000
_cell.angle_alpha   90.00
_cell.angle_beta   90.00
_cell.angle_gamma   90.00
#
_symmetry.space_group_name_H-M   'P 1'
#
loop_
_entity.id
_entity.type
_entity.pdbx_description
1 polymer ?
#
loop_
_entity_poly.entity_id
_entity_poly.type
_entity_poly.pdbx_seq_one_letter_code
_entity_poly.pdbx_strand_id
1 'polypeptide(L)'
;MLTPLVATREVYFVRQCKQLSTDEWAIVDISMEGVEDDIDASLIKCRKRPSGCILHDMSNGHCKVTWVEHIEVQQSPPHSLFHTILNSCSAFGAQHWMATMEQQCERLAFFMATNVPTKDSSGVSTLAGRRSILTLAQRMTSSFCRALGASSYNTWNRIPTKSGDDIRVSSRKNISDPGEPLGVILCAASSIWLPVSHHPLFEFLRDETRRHEWDIISNRGPMESIANLAKGQHRGNAVTVLATKSKENNMWILQDTCTNVCESIIVFAPIDISSMQSVMTGCDSSNTAVLASGFSILPDGMESRAFVITSKQDKKNAEEGSLLTIAFQILTNNSPTSKLSMETVESVNTLVSCTLQRIKKILQCEDG
;
A
#
# COMPACT_ATOMS: atom_id res chain seq x y z
N MET A 1 -1.34 -8.00 1.24
CA MET A 1 -1.38 -7.43 2.61
C MET A 1 -0.03 -6.82 2.98
N LEU A 2 -0.02 -5.55 3.39
CA LEU A 2 1.20 -4.78 3.68
C LEU A 2 1.34 -4.53 5.18
N THR A 3 1.95 -5.48 5.90
CA THR A 3 2.22 -5.36 7.34
C THR A 3 3.45 -6.17 7.73
N PRO A 4 4.30 -5.69 8.66
CA PRO A 4 5.40 -6.46 9.20
C PRO A 4 4.95 -7.51 10.23
N LEU A 5 3.68 -7.51 10.66
CA LEU A 5 3.17 -8.43 11.69
C LEU A 5 2.81 -9.82 11.15
N VAL A 6 2.69 -9.96 9.83
CA VAL A 6 2.38 -11.22 9.19
C VAL A 6 3.56 -11.61 8.32
N ALA A 7 4.14 -12.76 8.63
CA ALA A 7 5.31 -13.27 7.94
C ALA A 7 5.00 -13.52 6.45
N THR A 8 5.96 -13.15 5.60
CA THR A 8 5.93 -13.46 4.18
C THR A 8 6.00 -14.96 3.96
N ARG A 9 5.33 -15.40 2.91
CA ARG A 9 5.25 -16.81 2.51
C ARG A 9 5.86 -16.95 1.14
N GLU A 10 6.69 -17.95 0.96
CA GLU A 10 7.28 -18.27 -0.33
C GLU A 10 6.42 -19.27 -1.08
N VAL A 11 6.22 -18.99 -2.36
CA VAL A 11 5.49 -19.85 -3.29
C VAL A 11 6.27 -19.97 -4.59
N TYR A 12 6.49 -21.20 -5.03
CA TYR A 12 7.04 -21.51 -6.34
C TYR A 12 5.95 -22.22 -7.13
N PHE A 13 5.67 -21.71 -8.33
CA PHE A 13 4.66 -22.28 -9.21
C PHE A 13 5.02 -22.05 -10.67
N VAL A 14 4.50 -22.90 -11.53
CA VAL A 14 4.55 -22.71 -12.97
C VAL A 14 3.24 -22.11 -13.43
N ARG A 15 3.36 -21.11 -14.29
CA ARG A 15 2.24 -20.48 -14.99
C ARG A 15 2.24 -20.94 -16.44
N GLN A 16 1.14 -21.53 -16.88
CA GLN A 16 0.89 -21.82 -18.29
C GLN A 16 -0.22 -20.90 -18.81
N CYS A 17 0.03 -20.27 -19.95
CA CYS A 17 -0.96 -19.49 -20.68
C CYS A 17 -1.31 -20.22 -21.98
N LYS A 18 -2.60 -20.41 -22.25
CA LYS A 18 -3.10 -21.10 -23.44
C LYS A 18 -4.33 -20.41 -23.99
N GLN A 19 -4.31 -20.12 -25.28
CA GLN A 19 -5.50 -19.69 -26.01
C GLN A 19 -6.44 -20.89 -26.18
N LEU A 20 -7.67 -20.77 -25.67
CA LEU A 20 -8.70 -21.80 -25.79
C LEU A 20 -9.51 -21.64 -27.08
N SER A 21 -9.75 -20.38 -27.46
CA SER A 21 -10.43 -19.97 -28.69
C SER A 21 -9.98 -18.57 -29.11
N THR A 22 -10.47 -18.04 -30.23
CA THR A 22 -10.11 -16.70 -30.72
C THR A 22 -10.20 -15.63 -29.62
N ASP A 23 -11.26 -15.66 -28.81
CA ASP A 23 -11.59 -14.63 -27.83
C ASP A 23 -11.44 -15.11 -26.38
N GLU A 24 -10.75 -16.23 -26.15
CA GLU A 24 -10.65 -16.82 -24.81
C GLU A 24 -9.25 -17.37 -24.50
N TRP A 25 -8.73 -16.98 -23.34
CA TRP A 25 -7.44 -17.42 -22.81
C TRP A 25 -7.58 -18.01 -21.42
N ALA A 26 -6.88 -19.11 -21.18
CA ALA A 26 -6.70 -19.68 -19.86
C ALA A 26 -5.29 -19.44 -19.36
N ILE A 27 -5.18 -18.94 -18.13
CA ILE A 27 -3.95 -18.86 -17.37
C ILE A 27 -4.10 -19.82 -16.19
N VAL A 28 -3.18 -20.76 -16.06
CA VAL A 28 -3.18 -21.77 -15.01
C VAL A 28 -1.87 -21.69 -14.23
N ASP A 29 -2.00 -21.62 -12.91
CA ASP A 29 -0.93 -21.62 -11.94
C ASP A 29 -0.98 -22.90 -11.11
N ILE A 30 0.15 -23.58 -10.98
CA ILE A 30 0.28 -24.77 -10.15
C ILE A 30 1.69 -24.89 -9.55
N SER A 31 1.78 -25.15 -8.24
CA SER A 31 3.03 -25.49 -7.58
C SER A 31 3.48 -26.90 -7.96
N MET A 32 4.75 -27.03 -8.32
CA MET A 32 5.37 -28.32 -8.61
C MET A 32 5.69 -29.06 -7.31
N GLU A 33 5.40 -30.35 -7.29
CA GLU A 33 5.74 -31.23 -6.17
C GLU A 33 7.26 -31.40 -6.07
N GLY A 34 7.82 -31.36 -4.85
CA GLY A 34 9.25 -31.51 -4.58
C GLY A 34 10.09 -30.23 -4.68
N VAL A 35 9.60 -29.15 -5.32
CA VAL A 35 10.33 -27.86 -5.38
C VAL A 35 10.38 -27.17 -4.02
N GLU A 36 9.41 -27.47 -3.15
CA GLU A 36 9.37 -26.93 -1.79
C GLU A 36 10.53 -27.43 -0.92
N ASP A 37 11.14 -28.59 -1.22
CA ASP A 37 12.22 -29.18 -0.43
C ASP A 37 13.55 -28.43 -0.60
N ASP A 38 13.75 -27.75 -1.74
CA ASP A 38 14.91 -26.91 -2.02
C ASP A 38 14.83 -25.52 -1.37
N ILE A 39 13.66 -25.16 -0.81
CA ILE A 39 13.45 -23.89 -0.12
C ILE A 39 14.00 -23.97 1.31
N ASP A 40 14.71 -22.92 1.73
CA ASP A 40 15.22 -22.75 3.09
C ASP A 40 14.15 -23.11 4.13
N ALA A 41 14.48 -24.07 5.01
CA ALA A 41 13.60 -24.59 6.05
C ALA A 41 13.14 -23.52 7.06
N SER A 42 13.82 -22.38 7.13
CA SER A 42 13.44 -21.25 7.99
C SER A 42 12.28 -20.41 7.45
N LEU A 43 11.90 -20.57 6.17
CA LEU A 43 10.86 -19.79 5.51
C LEU A 43 9.49 -20.47 5.59
N ILE A 44 8.44 -19.67 5.71
CA ILE A 44 7.06 -20.19 5.70
C ILE A 44 6.68 -20.49 4.26
N LYS A 45 6.28 -21.73 3.99
CA LYS A 45 5.95 -22.20 2.64
C LYS A 45 4.45 -22.12 2.39
N CYS A 46 4.06 -21.79 1.16
CA CYS A 46 2.72 -22.00 0.67
C CYS A 46 2.71 -22.69 -0.69
N ARG A 47 1.70 -23.52 -0.90
CA ARG A 47 1.51 -24.30 -2.11
C ARG A 47 0.32 -23.75 -2.88
N LYS A 48 0.53 -23.47 -4.17
CA LYS A 48 -0.54 -23.10 -5.07
C LYS A 48 -1.12 -24.37 -5.70
N ARG A 49 -2.34 -24.73 -5.30
CA ARG A 49 -3.13 -25.76 -6.01
C ARG A 49 -3.62 -25.19 -7.35
N PRO A 50 -4.16 -26.02 -8.26
CA PRO A 50 -4.65 -25.54 -9.56
C PRO A 50 -5.52 -24.29 -9.40
N SER A 51 -4.96 -23.17 -9.87
CA SER A 51 -5.48 -21.81 -9.71
C SER A 51 -5.27 -21.07 -11.02
N GLY A 52 -5.79 -19.85 -11.13
CA GLY A 52 -5.59 -18.98 -12.27
C GLY A 52 -6.89 -18.38 -12.75
N CYS A 53 -6.96 -18.00 -14.01
CA CYS A 53 -8.11 -17.31 -14.55
C CYS A 53 -8.39 -17.62 -16.02
N ILE A 54 -9.65 -17.44 -16.39
CA ILE A 54 -10.12 -17.42 -17.76
C ILE A 54 -10.41 -15.97 -18.12
N LEU A 55 -9.84 -15.52 -19.23
CA LEU A 55 -10.01 -14.20 -19.81
C LEU A 55 -10.83 -14.37 -21.09
N HIS A 56 -11.95 -13.67 -21.18
CA HIS A 56 -12.82 -13.68 -22.35
C HIS A 56 -12.99 -12.26 -22.89
N ASP A 57 -12.54 -12.03 -24.12
CA ASP A 57 -12.69 -10.75 -24.80
C ASP A 57 -14.16 -10.54 -25.19
N MET A 58 -14.75 -9.44 -24.74
CA MET A 58 -16.15 -9.11 -24.97
C MET A 58 -16.36 -8.24 -26.23
N SER A 59 -15.32 -8.00 -27.04
CA SER A 59 -15.32 -7.21 -28.29
C SER A 59 -15.65 -5.70 -28.15
N ASN A 60 -16.06 -5.26 -26.97
CA ASN A 60 -16.40 -3.88 -26.63
C ASN A 60 -15.29 -3.14 -25.88
N GLY A 61 -14.06 -3.67 -25.90
CA GLY A 61 -12.94 -3.15 -25.12
C GLY A 61 -12.93 -3.57 -23.65
N HIS A 62 -13.87 -4.41 -23.22
CA HIS A 62 -13.87 -5.04 -21.90
C HIS A 62 -13.49 -6.52 -21.98
N CYS A 63 -13.00 -7.04 -20.86
CA CYS A 63 -12.67 -8.45 -20.69
C CYS A 63 -13.49 -9.02 -19.52
N LYS A 64 -14.18 -10.13 -19.75
CA LYS A 64 -14.81 -10.90 -18.68
C LYS A 64 -13.76 -11.84 -18.08
N VAL A 65 -13.60 -11.77 -16.77
CA VAL A 65 -12.58 -12.51 -16.03
C VAL A 65 -13.26 -13.47 -15.07
N THR A 66 -12.88 -14.74 -15.12
CA THR A 66 -13.27 -15.73 -14.09
C THR A 66 -12.01 -16.19 -13.39
N TRP A 67 -11.90 -15.98 -12.08
CA TRP A 67 -10.70 -16.30 -11.31
C TRP A 67 -10.98 -17.40 -10.28
N VAL A 68 -10.07 -18.37 -10.19
CA VAL A 68 -10.06 -19.42 -9.16
C VAL A 68 -8.72 -19.35 -8.43
N GLU A 69 -8.75 -19.16 -7.12
CA GLU A 69 -7.54 -19.10 -6.30
C GLU A 69 -7.61 -20.16 -5.21
N HIS A 70 -6.62 -21.04 -5.18
CA HIS A 70 -6.50 -22.12 -4.22
C HIS A 70 -5.08 -22.16 -3.68
N ILE A 71 -4.89 -21.55 -2.51
CA ILE A 71 -3.61 -21.52 -1.81
C ILE A 71 -3.71 -22.37 -0.55
N GLU A 72 -2.81 -23.33 -0.44
CA GLU A 72 -2.56 -24.05 0.81
C GLU A 72 -1.42 -23.38 1.54
N VAL A 73 -1.64 -23.11 2.81
CA VAL A 73 -0.70 -22.39 3.65
C VAL A 73 -0.28 -23.31 4.78
N GLN A 74 1.03 -23.46 4.99
CA GLN A 74 1.52 -24.14 6.18
C GLN A 74 1.01 -23.45 7.44
N GLN A 75 0.39 -24.21 8.35
CA GLN A 75 -0.18 -23.65 9.58
C GLN A 75 0.91 -23.00 10.43
N SER A 76 0.80 -21.68 10.59
CA SER A 76 1.54 -20.90 11.57
C SER A 76 0.51 -20.02 12.28
N PRO A 77 0.52 -19.93 13.63
CA PRO A 77 -0.44 -19.13 14.36
C PRO A 77 -0.32 -17.68 13.87
N PRO A 78 -1.36 -17.11 13.22
CA PRO A 78 -1.28 -15.76 12.73
C PRO A 78 -1.24 -14.78 13.90
N HIS A 79 -0.66 -13.59 13.67
CA HIS A 79 -0.77 -12.49 14.62
C HIS A 79 -2.26 -12.25 14.92
N SER A 80 -2.62 -12.16 16.21
CA SER A 80 -4.02 -12.10 16.66
C SER A 80 -4.84 -11.03 15.93
N LEU A 81 -4.23 -9.87 15.71
CA LEU A 81 -4.79 -8.74 14.96
C LEU A 81 -5.28 -9.12 13.54
N PHE A 82 -4.57 -10.00 12.84
CA PHE A 82 -4.86 -10.40 11.46
C PHE A 82 -5.54 -11.77 11.37
N HIS A 83 -5.82 -12.41 12.50
CA HIS A 83 -6.37 -13.77 12.54
C HIS A 83 -7.68 -13.89 11.75
N THR A 84 -8.59 -12.92 11.89
CA THR A 84 -9.89 -12.94 11.20
C THR A 84 -9.75 -12.85 9.68
N ILE A 85 -9.07 -11.82 9.17
CA ILE A 85 -8.90 -11.61 7.71
C ILE A 85 -8.10 -12.74 7.04
N LEU A 86 -7.17 -13.37 7.75
CA LEU A 86 -6.39 -14.49 7.23
C LEU A 86 -7.24 -15.77 7.14
N ASN A 87 -8.21 -15.94 8.03
CA ASN A 87 -9.10 -17.10 8.06
C ASN A 87 -10.39 -16.91 7.23
N SER A 88 -10.76 -15.68 6.87
CA SER A 88 -11.93 -15.39 6.04
C SER A 88 -11.68 -15.61 4.53
N CYS A 89 -10.47 -16.04 4.14
CA CYS A 89 -10.00 -16.11 2.76
C CYS A 89 -10.00 -14.77 1.99
N SER A 90 -10.35 -13.65 2.63
CA SER A 90 -10.42 -12.32 2.00
C SER A 90 -9.03 -11.79 1.63
N ALA A 91 -8.00 -12.13 2.40
CA ALA A 91 -6.64 -11.63 2.17
C ALA A 91 -5.89 -12.29 0.98
N PHE A 92 -6.27 -13.52 0.60
CA PHE A 92 -5.57 -14.31 -0.42
C PHE A 92 -6.50 -14.93 -1.46
N GLY A 93 -7.77 -14.54 -1.48
CA GLY A 93 -8.78 -15.12 -2.35
C GLY A 93 -8.81 -14.49 -3.74
N ALA A 94 -9.58 -15.12 -4.62
CA ALA A 94 -9.80 -14.65 -5.99
C ALA A 94 -10.33 -13.21 -6.06
N GLN A 95 -11.17 -12.78 -5.11
CA GLN A 95 -11.71 -11.43 -5.06
C GLN A 95 -10.61 -10.36 -4.94
N HIS A 96 -9.59 -10.62 -4.11
CA HIS A 96 -8.47 -9.72 -3.94
C HIS A 96 -7.69 -9.60 -5.25
N TRP A 97 -7.35 -10.73 -5.89
CA TRP A 97 -6.66 -10.74 -7.18
C TRP A 97 -7.44 -10.04 -8.29
N MET A 98 -8.76 -10.25 -8.35
CA MET A 98 -9.63 -9.57 -9.30
C MET A 98 -9.63 -8.05 -9.08
N ALA A 99 -9.80 -7.60 -7.83
CA ALA A 99 -9.80 -6.18 -7.49
C ALA A 99 -8.45 -5.51 -7.81
N THR A 100 -7.33 -6.17 -7.49
CA THR A 100 -5.99 -5.69 -7.83
C THR A 100 -5.79 -5.63 -9.35
N MET A 101 -6.25 -6.64 -10.09
CA MET A 101 -6.12 -6.69 -11.55
C MET A 101 -6.94 -5.58 -12.22
N GLU A 102 -8.20 -5.41 -11.82
CA GLU A 102 -9.06 -4.33 -12.30
C GLU A 102 -8.41 -2.97 -12.08
N GLN A 103 -7.92 -2.71 -10.86
CA GLN A 103 -7.24 -1.46 -10.53
C GLN A 103 -5.96 -1.23 -11.35
N GLN A 104 -5.20 -2.29 -11.65
CA GLN A 104 -4.03 -2.20 -12.51
C GLN A 104 -4.40 -1.93 -13.97
N CYS A 105 -5.46 -2.55 -14.49
CA CYS A 105 -5.99 -2.27 -15.82
C CYS A 105 -6.46 -0.81 -15.94
N GLU A 106 -7.19 -0.31 -14.95
CA GLU A 106 -7.59 1.10 -14.90
C GLU A 106 -6.37 2.02 -14.90
N ARG A 107 -5.39 1.76 -14.04
CA ARG A 107 -4.15 2.55 -13.97
C ARG A 107 -3.46 2.64 -15.33
N LEU A 108 -3.33 1.51 -16.03
CA LEU A 108 -2.73 1.46 -17.37
C LEU A 108 -3.56 2.27 -18.39
N ALA A 109 -4.89 2.15 -18.36
CA ALA A 109 -5.76 2.93 -19.23
C ALA A 109 -5.59 4.45 -19.02
N PHE A 110 -5.59 4.91 -17.77
CA PHE A 110 -5.39 6.32 -17.43
C PHE A 110 -3.97 6.83 -17.75
N PHE A 111 -2.96 5.97 -17.61
CA PHE A 111 -1.58 6.29 -17.98
C PHE A 111 -1.39 6.42 -19.51
N MET A 112 -2.06 5.57 -20.28
CA MET A 112 -2.00 5.58 -21.75
C MET A 112 -2.90 6.65 -22.38
N ALA A 113 -3.92 7.13 -21.65
CA ALA A 113 -4.91 8.08 -22.14
C ALA A 113 -4.27 9.40 -22.63
N THR A 114 -4.54 9.72 -23.90
CA THR A 114 -4.07 10.94 -24.58
C THR A 114 -5.08 12.10 -24.48
N ASN A 115 -6.37 11.80 -24.31
CA ASN A 115 -7.48 12.75 -24.26
C ASN A 115 -8.13 12.75 -22.86
N VAL A 116 -7.41 13.22 -21.85
CA VAL A 116 -7.93 13.22 -20.47
C VAL A 116 -8.73 14.49 -20.20
N PRO A 117 -10.00 14.36 -19.75
CA PRO A 117 -10.82 15.52 -19.42
C PRO A 117 -10.13 16.42 -18.39
N THR A 118 -10.26 17.73 -18.55
CA THR A 118 -9.70 18.73 -17.61
C THR A 118 -10.27 18.60 -16.19
N LYS A 119 -11.44 17.96 -16.03
CA LYS A 119 -12.04 17.65 -14.72
C LYS A 119 -11.28 16.54 -13.97
N ASP A 120 -10.61 15.66 -14.70
CA ASP A 120 -9.92 14.47 -14.15
C ASP A 120 -8.42 14.69 -13.97
N SER A 121 -7.91 15.85 -14.42
CA SER A 121 -6.51 16.23 -14.29
C SER A 121 -6.38 17.75 -14.17
N SER A 122 -6.09 18.23 -12.97
CA SER A 122 -5.79 19.65 -12.70
C SER A 122 -4.30 19.86 -12.44
N GLY A 123 -3.80 21.06 -12.71
CA GLY A 123 -2.42 21.47 -12.36
C GLY A 123 -1.31 21.04 -13.31
N VAL A 124 -1.59 20.14 -14.26
CA VAL A 124 -0.60 19.63 -15.23
C VAL A 124 -1.20 19.62 -16.63
N SER A 125 -0.71 20.50 -17.50
CA SER A 125 -1.27 20.69 -18.85
C SER A 125 -0.67 19.75 -19.90
N THR A 126 0.50 19.15 -19.65
CA THR A 126 1.19 18.33 -20.65
C THR A 126 1.01 16.84 -20.39
N LEU A 127 0.84 16.05 -21.46
CA LEU A 127 0.78 14.60 -21.37
C LEU A 127 2.10 14.00 -20.83
N ALA A 128 3.23 14.58 -21.21
CA ALA A 128 4.55 14.18 -20.72
C ALA A 128 4.66 14.39 -19.19
N GLY A 129 4.22 15.55 -18.68
CA GLY A 129 4.15 15.83 -17.25
C GLY A 129 3.27 14.83 -16.51
N ARG A 130 2.06 14.57 -17.02
CA ARG A 130 1.14 13.58 -16.44
C ARG A 130 1.79 12.21 -16.33
N ARG A 131 2.41 11.72 -17.40
CA ARG A 131 3.13 10.42 -17.41
C ARG A 131 4.27 10.41 -16.40
N SER A 132 5.09 11.45 -16.36
CA SER A 132 6.24 11.50 -15.45
C SER A 132 5.82 11.46 -13.97
N ILE A 133 4.75 12.18 -13.60
CA ILE A 133 4.17 12.17 -12.25
C ILE A 133 3.61 10.79 -11.90
N LEU A 134 2.84 10.18 -12.82
CA LEU A 134 2.26 8.84 -12.60
C LEU A 134 3.35 7.78 -12.44
N THR A 135 4.45 7.87 -13.22
CA THR A 135 5.63 7.01 -13.09
C THR A 135 6.32 7.20 -11.74
N LEU A 136 6.53 8.45 -11.31
CA LEU A 136 7.13 8.76 -10.02
C LEU A 136 6.31 8.21 -8.85
N ALA A 137 4.99 8.44 -8.89
CA ALA A 137 4.04 7.93 -7.91
C ALA A 137 4.02 6.40 -7.86
N GLN A 138 4.05 5.73 -9.04
CA GLN A 138 4.14 4.28 -9.10
C GLN A 138 5.39 3.73 -8.42
N ARG A 139 6.54 4.35 -8.69
CA ARG A 139 7.80 3.96 -8.06
C ARG A 139 7.76 4.17 -6.55
N MET A 140 7.22 5.31 -6.10
CA MET A 140 7.05 5.62 -4.68
C MET A 140 6.20 4.55 -3.98
N THR A 141 5.04 4.23 -4.53
CA THR A 141 4.14 3.18 -4.00
C THR A 141 4.80 1.80 -4.04
N SER A 142 5.49 1.45 -5.13
CA SER A 142 6.25 0.20 -5.23
C SER A 142 7.35 0.09 -4.15
N SER A 143 8.10 1.17 -3.91
CA SER A 143 9.10 1.22 -2.85
C SER A 143 8.48 1.05 -1.46
N PHE A 144 7.34 1.70 -1.19
CA PHE A 144 6.59 1.53 0.05
C PHE A 144 6.15 0.07 0.26
N CYS A 145 5.52 -0.54 -0.74
CA CYS A 145 5.09 -1.93 -0.69
C CYS A 145 6.26 -2.89 -0.46
N ARG A 146 7.39 -2.65 -1.14
CA ARG A 146 8.62 -3.44 -0.98
C ARG A 146 9.24 -3.28 0.41
N ALA A 147 9.20 -2.08 0.99
CA ALA A 147 9.72 -1.84 2.33
C ALA A 147 8.88 -2.58 3.39
N LEU A 148 7.55 -2.54 3.26
CA LEU A 148 6.62 -3.24 4.16
C LEU A 148 6.58 -4.76 3.96
N GLY A 149 6.79 -5.22 2.73
CA GLY A 149 6.93 -6.65 2.44
C GLY A 149 8.17 -7.21 3.16
N ALA A 150 7.94 -8.06 4.16
CA ALA A 150 9.03 -8.82 4.76
C ALA A 150 9.69 -9.71 3.69
N SER A 151 10.99 -9.83 3.74
CA SER A 151 11.76 -10.76 2.88
C SER A 151 12.99 -11.22 3.66
N SER A 152 13.72 -12.19 3.13
CA SER A 152 15.04 -12.57 3.66
C SER A 152 16.01 -11.38 3.73
N TYR A 153 15.78 -10.32 2.94
CA TYR A 153 16.56 -9.07 2.94
C TYR A 153 16.00 -7.97 3.85
N ASN A 154 14.73 -8.05 4.27
CA ASN A 154 14.06 -7.07 5.11
C ASN A 154 13.63 -7.70 6.44
N THR A 155 14.58 -7.85 7.37
CA THR A 155 14.31 -8.34 8.72
C THR A 155 13.73 -7.24 9.59
N TRP A 156 12.51 -7.46 10.06
CA TRP A 156 11.79 -6.56 10.97
C TRP A 156 12.04 -6.93 12.42
N ASN A 157 12.62 -6.01 13.18
CA ASN A 157 12.89 -6.19 14.60
C ASN A 157 11.79 -5.51 15.43
N ARG A 158 11.29 -6.19 16.46
CA ARG A 158 10.41 -5.57 17.45
C ARG A 158 11.24 -4.70 18.37
N ILE A 159 10.77 -3.48 18.61
CA ILE A 159 11.39 -2.60 19.60
C ILE A 159 10.38 -2.38 20.73
N PRO A 160 10.72 -2.67 21.99
CA PRO A 160 9.82 -2.41 23.10
C PRO A 160 9.59 -0.91 23.23
N THR A 161 8.32 -0.49 23.20
CA THR A 161 7.90 0.90 23.39
C THR A 161 7.30 1.07 24.79
N LYS A 162 7.43 2.28 25.36
CA LYS A 162 6.82 2.61 26.66
C LYS A 162 5.29 2.69 26.59
N SER A 163 4.72 2.93 25.40
CA SER A 163 3.29 3.03 25.14
C SER A 163 2.59 1.67 24.98
N GLY A 164 3.34 0.58 24.85
CA GLY A 164 2.78 -0.75 24.55
C GLY A 164 2.47 -0.97 23.07
N ASP A 165 2.71 0.02 22.20
CA ASP A 165 2.54 -0.10 20.75
C ASP A 165 3.52 -1.14 20.17
N ASP A 166 3.02 -2.06 19.33
CA ASP A 166 3.87 -3.05 18.64
C ASP A 166 4.53 -2.45 17.39
N ILE A 167 5.54 -1.61 17.61
CA ILE A 167 6.32 -0.99 16.52
C ILE A 167 7.44 -1.94 16.07
N ARG A 168 7.49 -2.16 14.76
CA ARG A 168 8.55 -2.90 14.08
C ARG A 168 9.45 -1.93 13.34
N VAL A 169 10.75 -2.23 13.35
CA VAL A 169 11.76 -1.41 12.67
C VAL A 169 12.66 -2.28 11.81
N SER A 170 12.96 -1.80 10.61
CA SER A 170 13.94 -2.37 9.69
C SER A 170 14.86 -1.24 9.19
N SER A 171 16.09 -1.58 8.81
CA SER A 171 17.02 -0.59 8.23
C SER A 171 17.73 -1.18 7.02
N ARG A 172 18.01 -0.32 6.04
CA ARG A 172 18.76 -0.69 4.83
C ARG A 172 19.73 0.41 4.46
N LYS A 173 20.70 0.05 3.63
CA LYS A 173 21.72 0.96 3.10
C LYS A 173 21.51 1.13 1.61
N ASN A 174 21.34 2.36 1.17
CA ASN A 174 21.36 2.70 -0.25
C ASN A 174 22.74 3.26 -0.63
N ILE A 175 23.38 2.62 -1.60
CA ILE A 175 24.74 2.95 -2.07
C ILE A 175 24.72 3.49 -3.50
N SER A 176 23.71 3.12 -4.30
CA SER A 176 23.74 3.35 -5.75
C SER A 176 22.37 3.53 -6.41
N ASP A 177 21.26 3.32 -5.71
CA ASP A 177 19.93 3.52 -6.30
C ASP A 177 19.63 5.03 -6.36
N PRO A 178 19.54 5.64 -7.55
CA PRO A 178 19.24 7.07 -7.68
C PRO A 178 17.78 7.40 -7.34
N GLY A 179 16.90 6.41 -7.27
CA GLY A 179 15.49 6.59 -6.91
C GLY A 179 15.25 6.74 -5.40
N GLU A 180 16.26 6.46 -4.58
CA GLU A 180 16.25 6.64 -3.13
C GLU A 180 17.41 7.53 -2.71
N PRO A 181 17.33 8.27 -1.58
CA PRO A 181 18.46 9.03 -1.10
C PRO A 181 19.62 8.10 -0.71
N LEU A 182 20.85 8.55 -0.98
CA LEU A 182 22.06 7.84 -0.58
C LEU A 182 22.22 7.86 0.94
N GLY A 183 22.53 6.70 1.52
CA GLY A 183 22.78 6.60 2.96
C GLY A 183 22.06 5.45 3.65
N VAL A 184 21.82 5.61 4.96
CA VAL A 184 21.10 4.65 5.80
C VAL A 184 19.64 5.08 5.90
N ILE A 185 18.74 4.19 5.49
CA ILE A 185 17.29 4.39 5.50
C ILE A 185 16.69 3.51 6.59
N LEU A 186 15.95 4.12 7.50
CA LEU A 186 15.19 3.45 8.54
C LEU A 186 13.73 3.38 8.12
N CYS A 187 13.10 2.22 8.30
CA CYS A 187 11.67 2.06 8.16
C CYS A 187 11.08 1.61 9.49
N ALA A 188 10.07 2.33 9.98
CA ALA A 188 9.31 1.94 11.15
C ALA A 188 7.85 1.78 10.77
N ALA A 189 7.22 0.73 11.27
CA ALA A 189 5.85 0.40 10.97
C ALA A 189 5.11 -0.14 12.20
N SER A 190 3.81 0.12 12.27
CA SER A 190 2.93 -0.37 13.33
C SER A 190 1.57 -0.70 12.74
N SER A 191 0.88 -1.69 13.30
CA SER A 191 -0.46 -2.07 12.86
C SER A 191 -1.43 -2.09 14.04
N ILE A 192 -2.61 -1.53 13.83
CA ILE A 192 -3.68 -1.45 14.83
C ILE A 192 -5.03 -1.80 14.18
N TRP A 193 -5.99 -2.20 15.00
CA TRP A 193 -7.40 -2.28 14.59
C TRP A 193 -8.10 -1.00 15.07
N LEU A 194 -9.01 -0.48 14.25
CA LEU A 194 -9.82 0.68 14.55
C LEU A 194 -11.31 0.33 14.36
N PRO A 195 -12.21 0.78 15.25
CA PRO A 195 -13.67 0.64 15.10
C PRO A 195 -14.22 1.63 14.05
N VAL A 196 -13.54 1.75 12.92
CA VAL A 196 -13.91 2.59 11.78
C VAL A 196 -13.78 1.75 10.54
N SER A 197 -14.83 1.69 9.73
CA SER A 197 -14.84 0.89 8.50
C SER A 197 -13.81 1.41 7.50
N HIS A 198 -13.41 0.54 6.56
CA HIS A 198 -12.24 0.81 5.71
C HIS A 198 -12.38 2.09 4.87
N HIS A 199 -13.54 2.32 4.25
CA HIS A 199 -13.73 3.43 3.32
C HIS A 199 -13.74 4.80 4.03
N PRO A 200 -14.49 5.00 5.13
CA PRO A 200 -14.39 6.23 5.91
C PRO A 200 -12.98 6.54 6.41
N LEU A 201 -12.22 5.54 6.86
CA LEU A 201 -10.84 5.72 7.29
C LEU A 201 -9.94 6.15 6.13
N PHE A 202 -10.12 5.54 4.95
CA PHE A 202 -9.40 5.94 3.74
C PHE A 202 -9.69 7.39 3.34
N GLU A 203 -10.98 7.79 3.32
CA GLU A 203 -11.39 9.16 2.99
C GLU A 203 -10.82 10.18 3.99
N PHE A 204 -10.80 9.85 5.30
CA PHE A 204 -10.18 10.70 6.31
C PHE A 204 -8.67 10.89 6.09
N LEU A 205 -7.93 9.81 5.82
CA LEU A 205 -6.46 9.87 5.70
C LEU A 205 -5.97 10.50 4.40
N ARG A 206 -6.77 10.45 3.32
CA ARG A 206 -6.41 11.10 2.04
C ARG A 206 -6.71 12.60 2.00
N ASP A 207 -7.60 13.09 2.88
CA ASP A 207 -8.12 14.45 2.87
C ASP A 207 -7.03 15.48 3.16
N GLU A 208 -6.67 16.27 2.15
CA GLU A 208 -5.63 17.29 2.25
C GLU A 208 -5.96 18.41 3.26
N THR A 209 -7.24 18.67 3.51
CA THR A 209 -7.68 19.71 4.45
C THR A 209 -7.49 19.28 5.90
N ARG A 210 -7.60 17.97 6.17
CA ARG A 210 -7.50 17.36 7.51
C ARG A 210 -6.15 16.76 7.83
N ARG A 211 -5.25 16.70 6.84
CA ARG A 211 -3.89 16.16 6.99
C ARG A 211 -3.11 16.75 8.18
N HIS A 212 -3.25 18.04 8.42
CA HIS A 212 -2.58 18.74 9.54
C HIS A 212 -3.01 18.22 10.93
N GLU A 213 -4.15 17.54 11.03
CA GLU A 213 -4.63 16.99 12.30
C GLU A 213 -3.74 15.81 12.77
N TRP A 214 -3.27 14.97 11.83
CA TRP A 214 -2.51 13.75 12.13
C TRP A 214 -1.04 13.78 11.67
N ASP A 215 -0.68 14.52 10.62
CA ASP A 215 0.68 14.56 10.07
C ASP A 215 1.58 15.49 10.90
N ILE A 216 2.44 14.87 11.72
CA ILE A 216 3.37 15.57 12.61
C ILE A 216 4.50 16.22 11.80
N ILE A 217 4.93 15.60 10.70
CA ILE A 217 6.04 16.08 9.88
C ILE A 217 5.60 17.36 9.15
N SER A 218 4.36 17.36 8.66
CA SER A 218 3.83 18.44 7.85
C SER A 218 3.02 19.49 8.61
N ASN A 219 3.05 19.49 9.97
CA ASN A 219 2.21 20.28 10.90
C ASN A 219 2.27 21.82 10.71
N ARG A 220 1.94 22.32 9.52
CA ARG A 220 2.19 23.68 9.02
C ARG A 220 0.94 24.30 8.37
N GLY A 221 -0.25 23.87 8.80
CA GLY A 221 -1.54 24.39 8.34
C GLY A 221 -2.16 23.61 7.16
N PRO A 222 -3.29 24.09 6.62
CA PRO A 222 -3.99 23.42 5.52
C PRO A 222 -3.11 23.37 4.27
N MET A 223 -3.16 22.24 3.56
CA MET A 223 -2.44 22.05 2.30
C MET A 223 -3.30 22.46 1.11
N GLU A 224 -2.64 22.94 0.06
CA GLU A 224 -3.29 23.26 -1.22
C GLU A 224 -2.89 22.23 -2.27
N SER A 225 -3.88 21.62 -2.93
CA SER A 225 -3.65 20.74 -4.07
C SER A 225 -3.25 21.57 -5.29
N ILE A 226 -1.99 21.45 -5.72
CA ILE A 226 -1.49 22.11 -6.93
C ILE A 226 -1.68 21.28 -8.18
N ALA A 227 -1.81 19.95 -8.03
CA ALA A 227 -2.14 19.05 -9.12
C ALA A 227 -2.91 17.83 -8.58
N ASN A 228 -3.87 17.36 -9.35
CA ASN A 228 -4.62 16.14 -9.05
C ASN A 228 -4.82 15.36 -10.35
N LEU A 229 -4.31 14.15 -10.41
CA LEU A 229 -4.39 13.26 -11.57
C LEU A 229 -5.19 12.01 -11.22
N ALA A 230 -6.35 11.83 -11.85
CA ALA A 230 -7.08 10.57 -11.77
C ALA A 230 -6.26 9.43 -12.41
N LYS A 231 -6.35 8.24 -11.80
CA LYS A 231 -5.71 7.01 -12.29
C LYS A 231 -6.62 5.78 -12.17
N GLY A 232 -7.91 6.01 -11.99
CA GLY A 232 -8.95 4.98 -11.91
C GLY A 232 -10.33 5.61 -11.89
N GLN A 233 -11.36 4.78 -11.98
CA GLN A 233 -12.74 5.27 -12.02
C GLN A 233 -13.18 5.84 -10.66
N HIS A 234 -12.75 5.21 -9.57
CA HIS A 234 -13.01 5.69 -8.23
C HIS A 234 -12.26 7.01 -7.99
N ARG A 235 -12.93 8.04 -7.45
CA ARG A 235 -12.31 9.35 -7.17
C ARG A 235 -11.14 9.27 -6.17
N GLY A 236 -11.17 8.25 -5.32
CA GLY A 236 -10.09 7.89 -4.42
C GLY A 236 -8.81 7.41 -5.13
N ASN A 237 -8.89 6.97 -6.38
CA ASN A 237 -7.75 6.50 -7.15
C ASN A 237 -7.10 7.67 -7.90
N ALA A 238 -6.25 8.41 -7.18
CA ALA A 238 -5.61 9.61 -7.71
C ALA A 238 -4.17 9.78 -7.24
N VAL A 239 -3.40 10.54 -8.01
CA VAL A 239 -2.11 11.11 -7.60
C VAL A 239 -2.27 12.61 -7.40
N THR A 240 -2.04 13.09 -6.18
CA THR A 240 -2.11 14.49 -5.83
C THR A 240 -0.73 15.04 -5.51
N VAL A 241 -0.49 16.29 -5.89
CA VAL A 241 0.68 17.05 -5.45
C VAL A 241 0.18 18.17 -4.55
N LEU A 242 0.61 18.14 -3.31
CA LEU A 242 0.17 19.05 -2.25
C LEU A 242 1.29 20.04 -1.92
N ALA A 243 0.95 21.31 -1.79
CA ALA A 243 1.87 22.36 -1.36
C ALA A 243 1.51 22.82 0.06
N THR A 244 2.52 22.90 0.94
CA THR A 244 2.39 23.62 2.22
C THR A 244 2.94 25.03 2.06
N LYS A 245 2.12 26.05 2.36
CA LYS A 245 2.56 27.45 2.42
C LYS A 245 3.03 27.77 3.83
N SER A 246 4.34 27.69 4.08
CA SER A 246 4.93 28.18 5.34
C SER A 246 5.99 29.23 5.07
N LYS A 247 6.11 30.23 5.95
CA LYS A 247 7.01 31.37 5.76
C LYS A 247 8.50 30.99 5.69
N GLU A 248 8.88 29.82 6.21
CA GLU A 248 10.28 29.45 6.44
C GLU A 248 10.74 28.19 5.68
N ASN A 249 9.81 27.35 5.18
CA ASN A 249 10.17 26.22 4.33
C ASN A 249 8.98 25.78 3.47
N ASN A 250 9.09 25.90 2.16
CA ASN A 250 8.09 25.39 1.23
C ASN A 250 8.48 23.95 0.87
N MET A 251 7.55 23.03 1.05
CA MET A 251 7.74 21.61 0.71
C MET A 251 6.53 21.16 -0.09
N TRP A 252 6.77 20.36 -1.12
CA TRP A 252 5.70 19.70 -1.85
C TRP A 252 5.64 18.23 -1.43
N ILE A 253 4.44 17.68 -1.36
CA ILE A 253 4.20 16.28 -1.05
C ILE A 253 3.54 15.65 -2.26
N LEU A 254 4.16 14.60 -2.79
CA LEU A 254 3.51 13.72 -3.75
C LEU A 254 2.73 12.67 -2.96
N GLN A 255 1.45 12.49 -3.29
CA GLN A 255 0.58 11.52 -2.65
C GLN A 255 -0.08 10.64 -3.73
N ASP A 256 0.10 9.32 -3.61
CA ASP A 256 -0.53 8.30 -4.44
C ASP A 256 -1.57 7.54 -3.60
N THR A 257 -2.82 7.55 -4.03
CA THR A 257 -3.94 6.96 -3.28
C THR A 257 -4.63 5.87 -4.09
N CYS A 258 -4.87 4.72 -3.49
CA CYS A 258 -5.50 3.55 -4.09
C CYS A 258 -6.60 3.05 -3.16
N THR A 259 -7.77 2.71 -3.68
CA THR A 259 -8.81 2.01 -2.94
C THR A 259 -9.56 1.06 -3.87
N ASN A 260 -9.94 -0.09 -3.33
CA ASN A 260 -10.83 -1.07 -3.93
C ASN A 260 -11.64 -1.74 -2.81
N VAL A 261 -12.39 -2.79 -3.14
CA VAL A 261 -13.26 -3.50 -2.19
C VAL A 261 -12.50 -4.28 -1.11
N CYS A 262 -11.22 -4.62 -1.34
CA CYS A 262 -10.42 -5.45 -0.44
C CYS A 262 -9.39 -4.66 0.36
N GLU A 263 -8.89 -3.54 -0.17
CA GLU A 263 -7.83 -2.78 0.47
C GLU A 263 -7.81 -1.32 0.03
N SER A 264 -7.18 -0.49 0.86
CA SER A 264 -6.84 0.87 0.50
C SER A 264 -5.42 1.21 0.92
N ILE A 265 -4.74 2.04 0.14
CA ILE A 265 -3.37 2.46 0.36
C ILE A 265 -3.27 3.96 0.11
N ILE A 266 -2.63 4.67 1.03
CA ILE A 266 -2.22 6.07 0.85
C ILE A 266 -0.71 6.11 1.01
N VAL A 267 0.03 6.41 -0.04
CA VAL A 267 1.48 6.56 -0.01
C VAL A 267 1.82 8.01 -0.32
N PHE A 268 2.74 8.60 0.44
CA PHE A 268 3.19 9.95 0.21
C PHE A 268 4.67 10.11 0.51
N ALA A 269 5.26 11.14 -0.08
CA ALA A 269 6.64 11.52 0.20
C ALA A 269 6.83 13.03 0.00
N PRO A 270 7.67 13.68 0.85
CA PRO A 270 8.15 15.01 0.55
C PRO A 270 9.07 14.98 -0.67
N ILE A 271 8.90 15.92 -1.59
CA ILE A 271 9.72 16.08 -2.78
C ILE A 271 10.17 17.53 -2.87
N ASP A 272 11.43 17.72 -3.26
CA ASP A 272 11.96 19.05 -3.56
C ASP A 272 11.15 19.73 -4.67
N ILE A 273 10.91 21.03 -4.51
CA ILE A 273 10.04 21.79 -5.42
C ILE A 273 10.62 21.81 -6.84
N SER A 274 11.93 22.00 -7.00
CA SER A 274 12.56 22.08 -8.32
C SER A 274 12.48 20.72 -9.04
N SER A 275 12.70 19.63 -8.30
CA SER A 275 12.55 18.27 -8.80
C SER A 275 11.12 18.00 -9.24
N MET A 276 10.13 18.36 -8.41
CA MET A 276 8.72 18.14 -8.73
C MET A 276 8.24 19.00 -9.91
N GLN A 277 8.68 20.26 -10.01
CA GLN A 277 8.40 21.13 -11.16
C GLN A 277 8.97 20.54 -12.46
N SER A 278 10.19 20.00 -12.43
CA SER A 278 10.79 19.31 -13.57
C SER A 278 10.00 18.06 -13.97
N VAL A 279 9.53 17.26 -13.01
CA VAL A 279 8.65 16.12 -13.27
C VAL A 279 7.32 16.58 -13.88
N MET A 280 6.73 17.67 -13.37
CA MET A 280 5.47 18.23 -13.89
C MET A 280 5.58 18.76 -15.32
N THR A 281 6.77 19.16 -15.79
CA THR A 281 6.99 19.54 -17.19
C THR A 281 7.24 18.35 -18.11
N GLY A 282 7.45 17.16 -17.55
CA GLY A 282 7.61 15.89 -18.29
C GLY A 282 9.05 15.39 -18.36
N CYS A 283 9.97 15.90 -17.54
CA CYS A 283 11.30 15.33 -17.41
C CYS A 283 11.25 13.91 -16.83
N ASP A 284 12.27 13.10 -17.09
CA ASP A 284 12.39 11.75 -16.53
C ASP A 284 12.51 11.79 -15.01
N SER A 285 11.64 11.04 -14.33
CA SER A 285 11.59 10.95 -12.88
C SER A 285 12.47 9.85 -12.30
N SER A 286 13.16 9.06 -13.13
CA SER A 286 13.98 7.91 -12.71
C SER A 286 15.11 8.26 -11.72
N ASN A 287 15.59 9.51 -11.69
CA ASN A 287 16.63 9.95 -10.75
C ASN A 287 16.12 10.81 -9.59
N THR A 288 14.79 11.00 -9.47
CA THR A 288 14.21 11.75 -8.35
C THR A 288 14.21 10.87 -7.10
N ALA A 289 15.07 11.18 -6.12
CA ALA A 289 15.10 10.45 -4.86
C ALA A 289 13.78 10.62 -4.08
N VAL A 290 13.18 9.51 -3.64
CA VAL A 290 11.91 9.52 -2.88
C VAL A 290 11.99 8.57 -1.69
N LEU A 291 11.51 9.02 -0.53
CA LEU A 291 11.28 8.17 0.64
C LEU A 291 9.79 8.12 0.99
N ALA A 292 9.20 6.96 0.69
CA ALA A 292 7.77 6.76 0.81
C ALA A 292 7.35 6.45 2.25
N SER A 293 6.36 7.18 2.74
CA SER A 293 5.64 6.91 3.98
C SER A 293 4.16 6.75 3.66
N GLY A 294 3.37 6.16 4.55
CA GLY A 294 1.98 5.92 4.21
C GLY A 294 1.22 4.97 5.12
N PHE A 295 0.05 4.61 4.61
CA PHE A 295 -0.94 3.79 5.26
C PHE A 295 -1.39 2.66 4.34
N SER A 296 -1.55 1.46 4.91
CA SER A 296 -2.31 0.36 4.32
C SER A 296 -3.52 0.10 5.22
N ILE A 297 -4.69 -0.02 4.60
CA ILE A 297 -5.96 -0.21 5.28
C ILE A 297 -6.61 -1.46 4.70
N LEU A 298 -6.99 -2.38 5.58
CA LEU A 298 -7.73 -3.58 5.23
C LEU A 298 -9.04 -3.62 6.01
N PRO A 299 -10.12 -4.20 5.45
CA PRO A 299 -11.29 -4.55 6.25
C PRO A 299 -10.89 -5.57 7.32
N ASP A 300 -11.58 -5.56 8.46
CA ASP A 300 -11.30 -6.48 9.58
C ASP A 300 -11.61 -7.97 9.29
N GLY A 301 -12.27 -8.24 8.15
CA GLY A 301 -12.65 -9.59 7.72
C GLY A 301 -13.89 -10.13 8.42
N MET A 302 -14.60 -9.32 9.21
CA MET A 302 -15.87 -9.65 9.87
C MET A 302 -17.06 -9.48 8.92
N GLU A 303 -16.92 -9.78 7.63
CA GLU A 303 -18.07 -9.83 6.74
C GLU A 303 -19.08 -10.85 7.29
N SER A 304 -20.33 -10.39 7.44
CA SER A 304 -21.49 -11.20 7.81
C SER A 304 -21.49 -12.46 6.96
N ARG A 305 -21.01 -13.58 7.53
CA ARG A 305 -21.05 -14.88 6.86
C ARG A 305 -22.45 -15.09 6.34
N ALA A 306 -22.62 -15.14 5.01
CA ALA A 306 -23.80 -15.74 4.42
C ALA A 306 -23.68 -17.24 4.63
N PHE A 307 -23.85 -17.68 5.89
CA PHE A 307 -24.10 -19.08 6.17
C PHE A 307 -25.45 -19.39 5.54
N VAL A 308 -25.41 -20.15 4.46
CA VAL A 308 -26.53 -20.99 4.08
C VAL A 308 -26.84 -21.81 5.34
N ILE A 309 -28.09 -21.72 5.82
CA ILE A 309 -28.68 -22.34 7.02
C ILE A 309 -28.93 -21.33 8.17
N THR A 310 -30.13 -20.74 8.10
CA THR A 310 -31.03 -20.38 9.22
C THR A 310 -30.41 -19.89 10.54
N SER A 311 -30.38 -18.58 10.73
CA SER A 311 -31.13 -17.92 11.82
C SER A 311 -31.04 -16.42 11.65
N LYS A 312 -32.17 -15.72 11.85
CA LYS A 312 -32.17 -14.28 12.04
C LYS A 312 -31.45 -14.00 13.37
N GLN A 313 -30.14 -13.79 13.33
CA GLN A 313 -29.45 -13.18 14.45
C GLN A 313 -29.68 -11.67 14.38
N ASP A 314 -30.18 -11.12 15.48
CA ASP A 314 -30.32 -9.68 15.69
C ASP A 314 -29.05 -8.96 15.24
N LYS A 315 -29.19 -8.06 14.26
CA LYS A 315 -28.18 -7.05 13.89
C LYS A 315 -28.00 -6.07 15.06
N LYS A 316 -27.43 -6.52 16.18
CA LYS A 316 -26.82 -5.63 17.16
C LYS A 316 -25.40 -5.36 16.68
N ASN A 317 -25.24 -4.24 15.97
CA ASN A 317 -24.03 -3.43 15.81
C ASN A 317 -22.73 -4.16 16.18
N ALA A 318 -22.28 -5.12 15.36
CA ALA A 318 -20.84 -5.35 15.29
C ALA A 318 -20.30 -4.13 14.54
N GLU A 319 -19.59 -3.26 15.25
CA GLU A 319 -18.91 -2.12 14.64
C GLU A 319 -17.92 -2.67 13.62
N GLU A 320 -18.22 -2.48 12.33
CA GLU A 320 -17.35 -2.87 11.22
C GLU A 320 -16.06 -2.05 11.33
N GLY A 321 -14.95 -2.73 11.63
CA GLY A 321 -13.66 -2.11 11.83
C GLY A 321 -12.73 -2.25 10.64
N SER A 322 -11.52 -1.72 10.80
CA SER A 322 -10.45 -1.86 9.82
C SER A 322 -9.10 -2.04 10.49
N LEU A 323 -8.20 -2.70 9.76
CA LEU A 323 -6.82 -2.89 10.12
C LEU A 323 -5.99 -1.81 9.43
N LEU A 324 -5.39 -0.93 10.23
CA LEU A 324 -4.52 0.14 9.76
C LEU A 324 -3.06 -0.25 10.02
N THR A 325 -2.25 -0.32 8.97
CA THR A 325 -0.79 -0.34 9.06
C THR A 325 -0.25 1.01 8.63
N ILE A 326 0.49 1.67 9.52
CA ILE A 326 1.25 2.88 9.23
C ILE A 326 2.72 2.53 9.04
N ALA A 327 3.40 3.19 8.10
CA ALA A 327 4.85 3.10 7.98
C ALA A 327 5.50 4.41 7.54
N PHE A 328 6.66 4.71 8.14
CA PHE A 328 7.50 5.85 7.77
C PHE A 328 8.88 5.35 7.32
N GLN A 329 9.39 5.94 6.24
CA GLN A 329 10.77 5.76 5.79
C GLN A 329 11.53 7.07 5.94
N ILE A 330 12.66 7.02 6.64
CA ILE A 330 13.43 8.21 7.01
C ILE A 330 14.91 7.98 6.71
N LEU A 331 15.56 8.98 6.11
CA LEU A 331 17.00 9.00 5.94
C LEU A 331 17.64 9.39 7.27
N THR A 332 18.42 8.48 7.86
CA THR A 332 19.05 8.71 9.16
C THR A 332 20.45 9.27 9.02
N ASN A 333 21.14 8.96 7.94
CA ASN A 333 22.50 9.42 7.68
C ASN A 333 22.81 9.35 6.19
N ASN A 334 23.46 10.38 5.65
CA ASN A 334 23.82 10.45 4.22
C ASN A 334 25.02 9.57 3.87
N SER A 335 25.76 9.06 4.87
CA SER A 335 26.86 8.12 4.69
C SER A 335 26.38 6.67 4.85
N PRO A 336 26.48 5.82 3.80
CA PRO A 336 26.08 4.41 3.88
C PRO A 336 26.93 3.58 4.86
N THR A 337 28.13 4.04 5.21
CA THR A 337 29.02 3.34 6.15
C THR A 337 28.66 3.58 7.61
N SER A 338 27.81 4.58 7.89
CA SER A 338 27.38 4.89 9.24
C SER A 338 26.61 3.73 9.89
N LYS A 339 26.67 3.69 11.22
CA LYS A 339 25.87 2.79 12.05
C LYS A 339 24.62 3.52 12.50
N LEU A 340 23.50 2.80 12.57
CA LEU A 340 22.25 3.30 13.09
C LEU A 340 22.39 3.61 14.59
N SER A 341 21.99 4.80 15.02
CA SER A 341 21.97 5.17 16.44
C SER A 341 20.61 4.84 17.07
N MET A 342 20.65 4.45 18.35
CA MET A 342 19.43 4.14 19.13
C MET A 342 18.52 5.37 19.27
N GLU A 343 19.12 6.56 19.39
CA GLU A 343 18.39 7.84 19.45
C GLU A 343 17.54 8.12 18.21
N THR A 344 18.05 7.78 17.01
CA THR A 344 17.28 7.95 15.77
C THR A 344 16.10 7.00 15.74
N VAL A 345 16.32 5.77 16.20
CA VAL A 345 15.27 4.75 16.28
C VAL A 345 14.17 5.18 17.26
N GLU A 346 14.52 5.71 18.43
CA GLU A 346 13.57 6.25 19.40
C GLU A 346 12.77 7.44 18.83
N SER A 347 13.43 8.32 18.08
CA SER A 347 12.77 9.47 17.44
C SER A 347 11.72 9.02 16.41
N VAL A 348 12.05 8.04 15.57
CA VAL A 348 11.12 7.49 14.57
C VAL A 348 9.98 6.70 15.23
N ASN A 349 10.26 5.95 16.30
CA ASN A 349 9.22 5.29 17.08
C ASN A 349 8.25 6.30 17.68
N THR A 350 8.78 7.40 18.23
CA THR A 350 7.96 8.49 18.78
C THR A 350 7.09 9.12 17.69
N LEU A 351 7.61 9.30 16.48
CA LEU A 351 6.83 9.78 15.35
C LEU A 351 5.65 8.84 15.02
N VAL A 352 5.90 7.53 14.89
CA VAL A 352 4.86 6.52 14.61
C VAL A 352 3.80 6.52 15.71
N SER A 353 4.21 6.42 16.98
CA SER A 353 3.31 6.41 18.13
C SER A 353 2.47 7.69 18.21
N CYS A 354 3.09 8.87 18.09
CA CYS A 354 2.36 10.13 18.17
C CYS A 354 1.37 10.30 17.01
N THR A 355 1.71 9.87 15.79
CA THR A 355 0.77 9.91 14.66
C THR A 355 -0.41 8.96 14.90
N LEU A 356 -0.16 7.73 15.38
CA LEU A 356 -1.23 6.80 15.72
C LEU A 356 -2.14 7.34 16.83
N GLN A 357 -1.57 7.92 17.90
CA GLN A 357 -2.33 8.52 18.98
C GLN A 357 -3.20 9.68 18.49
N ARG A 358 -2.70 10.55 17.59
CA ARG A 358 -3.50 11.61 16.98
C ARG A 358 -4.66 11.03 16.17
N ILE A 359 -4.40 10.03 15.32
CA ILE A 359 -5.45 9.37 14.53
C ILE A 359 -6.53 8.77 15.45
N LYS A 360 -6.13 7.98 16.46
CA LYS A 360 -7.06 7.39 17.45
C LYS A 360 -7.90 8.48 18.12
N LYS A 361 -7.27 9.56 18.58
CA LYS A 361 -7.94 10.66 19.26
C LYS A 361 -8.97 11.38 18.38
N ILE A 362 -8.61 11.67 17.12
CA ILE A 362 -9.50 12.35 16.16
C ILE A 362 -10.72 11.48 15.83
N LEU A 363 -10.49 10.17 15.69
CA LEU A 363 -11.53 9.19 15.40
C LEU A 363 -12.29 8.73 16.65
N GLN A 364 -11.94 9.25 17.83
CA GLN A 364 -12.54 8.89 19.13
C GLN A 364 -12.41 7.38 19.46
N CYS A 365 -11.31 6.77 19.02
CA CYS A 365 -10.98 5.36 19.21
C CYS A 365 -9.97 5.16 20.35
N GLU A 366 -10.09 5.91 21.44
CA GLU A 366 -9.20 5.75 22.60
C GLU A 366 -9.54 4.43 23.32
N ASP A 367 -8.50 3.70 23.73
CA ASP A 367 -8.65 2.49 24.53
C ASP A 367 -9.20 2.91 25.91
N GLY A 368 -10.44 2.49 26.23
CA GLY A 368 -11.13 2.80 27.48
C GLY A 368 -10.54 2.12 28.71
#